data_AF-X1SN13-F1
#
_entry.id   AF-X1SN13-F1
#
_cell.length_a   1.000
_cell.length_b   1.000
_cell.length_c   1.000
_cell.angle_alpha   90.00
_cell.angle_beta   90.00
_cell.angle_gamma   90.00
#
_symmetry.space_group_name_H-M   'P 1'
#
loop_
_entity.id
_entity.type
_entity.pdbx_description
1 polymer ?
#
loop_
_entity_poly.entity_id
_entity_poly.type
_entity_poly.pdbx_seq_one_letter_code
_entity_poly.pdbx_strand_id
1 'polypeptide(L)'
;MLATAWIYLQNPKAVLAALPADHLIKDPPLFLRKLDAGATAATKGESLITFGIPPAYPETGYGYIRFSPEKPLHFLDEPFFPVQEFKEKPEYEQAKNFLEEGNYFWNSGMFLWRADIFVQKLEKYA
;
A
#
# COMPACT_ATOMS: atom_id res chain seq x y z
N MET A 1 4.37 -4.92 -14.26
CA MET A 1 5.79 -5.35 -14.20
C MET A 1 6.66 -4.79 -15.32
N LEU A 2 6.16 -4.71 -16.57
CA LEU A 2 6.93 -4.13 -17.69
C LEU A 2 7.44 -2.70 -17.42
N ALA A 3 6.59 -1.84 -16.86
CA ALA A 3 6.97 -0.47 -16.50
C ALA A 3 8.11 -0.43 -15.47
N THR A 4 8.05 -1.27 -14.43
CA THR A 4 9.14 -1.39 -13.44
C THR A 4 10.44 -1.85 -14.08
N ALA A 5 10.40 -2.86 -14.94
CA ALA A 5 11.59 -3.34 -15.64
C ALA A 5 12.21 -2.25 -16.53
N TRP A 6 11.39 -1.53 -17.29
CA TRP A 6 11.85 -0.44 -18.15
C TRP A 6 12.47 0.71 -17.35
N ILE A 7 11.83 1.12 -16.24
CA ILE A 7 12.36 2.16 -15.34
C ILE A 7 13.63 1.69 -14.64
N TYR A 8 13.68 0.44 -14.19
CA TYR A 8 14.86 -0.15 -13.53
C TYR A 8 16.11 -0.05 -14.42
N LEU A 9 15.98 -0.32 -15.72
CA LEU A 9 17.09 -0.23 -16.67
C LEU A 9 17.63 1.19 -16.86
N GLN A 10 16.84 2.22 -16.57
CA GLN A 10 17.24 3.63 -16.69
C GLN A 10 17.67 4.23 -15.36
N ASN A 11 16.92 3.95 -14.31
CA ASN A 11 17.16 4.43 -12.95
C ASN A 11 16.69 3.37 -11.94
N PRO A 12 17.58 2.48 -11.47
CA PRO A 12 17.26 1.47 -10.48
C PRO A 12 16.72 2.03 -9.16
N LYS A 13 17.06 3.28 -8.82
CA LYS A 13 16.65 3.92 -7.56
C LYS A 13 15.39 4.78 -7.71
N ALA A 14 14.74 4.79 -8.87
CA ALA A 14 13.50 5.51 -9.06
C ALA A 14 12.38 4.91 -8.20
N VAL A 15 11.53 5.78 -7.64
CA VAL A 15 10.27 5.36 -7.02
C VAL A 15 9.17 5.35 -8.07
N LEU A 16 8.44 4.24 -8.13
CA LEU A 16 7.28 4.07 -9.00
C LEU A 16 6.00 4.17 -8.18
N ALA A 17 4.97 4.74 -8.79
CA ALA A 17 3.60 4.73 -8.30
C ALA A 17 2.72 3.92 -9.26
N ALA A 18 2.05 2.90 -8.73
CA ALA A 18 1.00 2.18 -9.43
C ALA A 18 -0.35 2.64 -8.88
N LEU A 19 -1.12 3.32 -9.71
CA LEU A 19 -2.40 3.92 -9.36
C LEU A 19 -3.48 3.42 -10.33
N PRO A 20 -4.61 2.86 -9.84
CA PRO A 20 -5.76 2.56 -10.68
C PRO A 20 -6.31 3.85 -11.32
N ALA A 21 -6.68 3.78 -12.60
CA ALA A 21 -7.12 4.94 -13.38
C ALA A 21 -8.60 5.29 -13.17
N ASP A 22 -9.35 4.42 -12.52
CA ASP A 22 -10.80 4.41 -12.38
C ASP A 22 -11.28 4.75 -10.95
N HIS A 23 -10.36 5.12 -10.05
CA HIS A 23 -10.70 5.54 -8.69
C HIS A 23 -11.07 7.03 -8.62
N LEU A 24 -12.20 7.35 -7.97
CA LEU A 24 -12.58 8.72 -7.67
C LEU A 24 -11.98 9.17 -6.32
N ILE A 25 -11.03 10.11 -6.37
CA ILE A 25 -10.42 10.72 -5.19
C ILE A 25 -11.11 12.06 -4.90
N LYS A 26 -11.86 12.13 -3.80
CA LYS A 26 -12.65 13.32 -3.43
C LYS A 26 -11.83 14.45 -2.80
N ASP A 27 -10.68 14.13 -2.22
CA ASP A 27 -9.77 15.11 -1.58
C ASP A 27 -8.35 14.99 -2.20
N PRO A 28 -8.11 15.63 -3.36
CA PRO A 28 -6.81 15.60 -4.02
C PRO A 28 -5.66 16.15 -3.17
N PRO A 29 -5.81 17.28 -2.43
CA PRO A 29 -4.75 17.77 -1.54
C PRO A 29 -4.30 16.75 -0.49
N LEU A 30 -5.24 16.08 0.19
CA LEU A 30 -4.91 15.03 1.14
C LEU A 30 -4.20 13.86 0.46
N PHE A 31 -4.70 13.44 -0.72
CA PHE A 31 -4.09 12.36 -1.47
C PHE A 31 -2.65 12.66 -1.87
N LEU A 32 -2.38 13.86 -2.41
CA LEU A 32 -1.02 14.26 -2.79
C LEU A 32 -0.08 14.29 -1.58
N ARG A 33 -0.54 14.78 -0.43
CA ARG A 33 0.25 14.74 0.82
C ARG A 33 0.62 13.31 1.22
N LYS A 34 -0.34 12.38 1.16
CA LYS A 34 -0.12 10.95 1.45
C LYS A 34 0.81 10.30 0.43
N LEU A 35 0.68 10.68 -0.85
CA LEU A 35 1.52 10.19 -1.94
C LEU A 35 2.97 10.63 -1.75
N ASP A 36 3.22 11.90 -1.38
CA ASP A 36 4.55 12.44 -1.10
C ASP A 36 5.20 11.78 0.11
N ALA A 37 4.43 11.55 1.18
CA ALA A 37 4.89 10.80 2.35
C ALA A 37 5.27 9.36 1.97
N GLY A 38 4.43 8.70 1.18
CA GLY A 38 4.69 7.35 0.69
C GLY A 38 5.92 7.27 -0.22
N ALA A 39 6.10 8.25 -1.12
CA ALA A 39 7.27 8.31 -1.99
C ALA A 39 8.55 8.56 -1.19
N THR A 40 8.49 9.40 -0.16
CA THR A 40 9.58 9.63 0.78
C THR A 40 9.94 8.35 1.55
N ALA A 41 8.93 7.62 2.04
CA ALA A 41 9.13 6.35 2.74
C ALA A 41 9.78 5.30 1.82
N ALA A 42 9.28 5.14 0.60
CA ALA A 42 9.84 4.23 -0.40
C ALA A 42 11.28 4.60 -0.81
N THR A 43 11.60 5.90 -0.85
CA THR A 43 12.96 6.37 -1.17
C THR A 43 13.95 6.02 -0.07
N LYS A 44 13.57 6.25 1.20
CA LYS A 44 14.46 6.11 2.36
C LYS A 44 14.58 4.66 2.88
N GLY A 45 13.57 3.82 2.63
CA GLY A 45 13.51 2.45 3.12
C GLY A 45 13.73 1.38 2.05
N GLU A 46 13.44 0.14 2.43
CA GLU A 46 13.40 -1.05 1.56
C GLU A 46 12.00 -1.67 1.50
N SER A 47 10.99 -0.87 1.87
CA SER A 47 9.60 -1.29 2.00
C SER A 47 8.81 -1.01 0.72
N LEU A 48 7.88 -1.90 0.40
CA LEU A 48 6.81 -1.62 -0.53
C LEU A 48 5.68 -0.95 0.25
N ILE A 49 5.18 0.17 -0.27
CA ILE A 49 4.16 0.97 0.38
C ILE A 49 2.82 0.70 -0.29
N THR A 50 1.76 0.65 0.49
CA THR A 50 0.38 0.59 0.02
C THR A 50 -0.48 1.58 0.80
N PHE A 51 -1.65 1.91 0.29
CA PHE A 51 -2.59 2.82 0.94
C PHE A 51 -3.80 2.02 1.43
N GLY A 52 -3.98 2.03 2.75
CA GLY A 52 -5.16 1.46 3.41
C GLY A 52 -6.29 2.47 3.49
N ILE A 53 -7.51 2.03 3.19
CA ILE A 53 -8.74 2.81 3.39
C ILE A 53 -9.48 2.25 4.61
N PRO A 54 -9.87 3.10 5.59
CA PRO A 54 -10.70 2.67 6.71
C PRO A 54 -11.99 2.00 6.21
N PRO A 55 -12.25 0.74 6.59
CA PRO A 55 -13.45 0.05 6.16
C PRO A 55 -14.68 0.66 6.86
N ALA A 56 -15.71 0.96 6.08
CA ALA A 56 -16.98 1.50 6.60
C ALA A 56 -18.06 0.43 6.77
N TYR A 57 -17.92 -0.71 6.10
CA TYR A 57 -18.85 -1.85 6.11
C TYR A 57 -18.09 -3.13 5.68
N PRO A 58 -18.64 -4.35 5.87
CA PRO A 58 -17.96 -5.59 5.50
C PRO A 58 -18.07 -5.88 3.99
N GLU A 59 -17.35 -5.11 3.18
CA GLU A 59 -17.24 -5.32 1.72
C GLU A 59 -16.51 -6.62 1.42
N THR A 60 -17.01 -7.44 0.49
CA THR A 60 -16.40 -8.72 0.09
C THR A 60 -15.67 -8.63 -1.26
N GLY A 61 -15.92 -7.56 -2.03
CA GLY A 61 -15.25 -7.30 -3.31
C GLY A 61 -13.83 -6.76 -3.17
N TYR A 62 -13.42 -6.33 -1.98
CA TYR A 62 -12.10 -5.72 -1.73
C TYR A 62 -11.13 -6.67 -1.06
N GLY A 63 -9.84 -6.41 -1.25
CA GLY A 63 -8.79 -6.94 -0.40
C GLY A 63 -8.74 -6.20 0.94
N TYR A 64 -8.33 -6.90 2.00
CA TYR A 64 -8.09 -6.36 3.34
C TYR A 64 -6.62 -6.50 3.70
N ILE A 65 -6.13 -5.54 4.47
CA ILE A 65 -4.75 -5.43 4.93
C ILE A 65 -4.79 -5.40 6.45
N ARG A 66 -4.30 -6.47 7.10
CA ARG A 66 -4.07 -6.44 8.54
C ARG A 66 -2.82 -5.64 8.81
N PHE A 67 -2.89 -4.68 9.72
CA PHE A 67 -1.73 -3.87 10.10
C PHE A 67 -1.43 -4.01 11.59
N SER A 68 -0.16 -3.83 11.96
CA SER A 68 0.23 -3.68 13.35
C SER A 68 0.19 -2.21 13.74
N PRO A 69 -0.63 -1.79 14.73
CA PRO A 69 -0.61 -0.42 15.24
C PRO A 69 0.63 -0.15 16.12
N GLU A 70 1.45 -1.16 16.42
CA GLU A 70 2.59 -1.01 17.30
C GLU A 70 3.73 -0.23 16.64
N LYS A 71 4.19 0.83 17.30
CA LYS A 71 5.37 1.64 16.94
C LYS A 71 5.39 2.05 15.45
N PRO A 72 4.42 2.88 15.01
CA PRO A 72 4.40 3.35 13.63
C PRO A 72 5.67 4.11 13.28
N LEU A 73 6.16 3.88 12.06
CA LEU A 73 7.17 4.74 11.46
C LEU A 73 6.50 6.03 10.99
N HIS A 74 7.25 7.12 10.91
CA HIS A 74 6.72 8.41 10.47
C HIS A 74 7.57 8.99 9.35
N PHE A 75 6.91 9.42 8.28
CA PHE A 75 7.52 10.15 7.18
C PHE A 75 6.62 11.32 6.82
N LEU A 76 7.17 12.54 6.82
CA LEU A 76 6.42 13.78 6.56
C LEU A 76 5.14 13.88 7.41
N ASP A 77 5.27 13.61 8.72
CA ASP A 77 4.19 13.62 9.71
C ASP A 77 3.04 12.61 9.47
N GLU A 78 3.18 11.70 8.51
CA GLU A 78 2.23 10.62 8.25
C GLU A 78 2.69 9.30 8.88
N PRO A 79 1.79 8.56 9.57
CA PRO A 79 2.13 7.27 10.17
C PRO A 79 2.11 6.14 9.13
N PHE A 80 3.06 5.22 9.27
CA PHE A 80 3.19 4.01 8.47
C PHE A 80 3.19 2.80 9.39
N PHE A 81 2.30 1.86 9.08
CA PHE A 81 2.09 0.66 9.87
C PHE A 81 2.65 -0.56 9.15
N PRO A 82 3.37 -1.46 9.85
CA PRO A 82 3.75 -2.75 9.28
C PRO A 82 2.52 -3.55 8.85
N VAL A 83 2.51 -4.00 7.60
CA VAL A 83 1.50 -4.93 7.10
C VAL A 83 1.83 -6.34 7.58
N GLN A 84 0.87 -7.00 8.23
CA GLN A 84 1.01 -8.36 8.73
C GLN A 84 0.52 -9.39 7.70
N GLU A 85 -0.59 -9.11 7.03
CA GLU A 85 -1.16 -9.99 6.02
C GLU A 85 -2.06 -9.24 5.04
N PHE A 86 -2.21 -9.83 3.85
CA PHE A 86 -3.22 -9.47 2.86
C PHE A 86 -4.26 -10.58 2.77
N LYS A 87 -5.54 -10.21 2.72
CA LYS A 87 -6.68 -11.11 2.53
C LYS A 87 -7.49 -10.62 1.34
N GLU A 88 -7.48 -11.36 0.25
CA GLU A 88 -8.18 -10.95 -0.97
C GLU A 88 -9.61 -11.50 -0.95
N LYS A 89 -10.60 -10.60 -1.04
CA LYS A 89 -12.03 -10.94 -1.24
C LYS A 89 -12.56 -11.97 -0.23
N PRO A 90 -12.56 -11.64 1.07
CA PRO A 90 -13.07 -12.53 2.10
C PRO A 90 -14.57 -12.78 1.96
N GLU A 91 -15.04 -13.89 2.52
CA GLU A 91 -16.46 -14.13 2.74
C GLU A 91 -17.04 -13.10 3.72
N TYR A 92 -18.36 -12.86 3.66
CA TYR A 92 -19.02 -11.81 4.43
C TYR A 92 -18.77 -11.89 5.94
N GLU A 93 -18.86 -13.09 6.53
CA GLU A 93 -18.61 -13.29 7.97
C GLU A 93 -17.17 -12.94 8.36
N GLN A 94 -16.21 -13.24 7.48
CA GLN A 94 -14.82 -12.89 7.72
C GLN A 94 -14.58 -11.38 7.58
N ALA A 95 -15.19 -10.73 6.58
CA ALA A 95 -15.16 -9.27 6.45
C ALA A 95 -15.74 -8.59 7.71
N LYS A 96 -16.85 -9.11 8.25
CA LYS A 96 -17.44 -8.61 9.50
C LYS A 96 -16.46 -8.72 10.68
N ASN A 97 -15.80 -9.86 10.84
CA ASN A 97 -14.79 -10.04 11.88
C ASN A 97 -13.63 -9.06 11.73
N PHE A 98 -13.18 -8.76 10.51
CA PHE A 98 -12.12 -7.78 10.27
C PHE A 98 -12.48 -6.37 10.73
N LEU A 99 -13.76 -5.98 10.57
CA LEU A 99 -14.26 -4.70 11.10
C LEU A 99 -14.29 -4.71 12.64
N GLU A 100 -14.69 -5.82 13.24
CA GLU A 100 -14.72 -5.99 14.70
C GLU A 100 -13.32 -5.98 15.32
N GLU A 101 -12.30 -6.55 14.65
CA GLU A 101 -10.90 -6.51 15.10
C GLU A 101 -10.29 -5.09 15.03
N GLY A 102 -10.78 -4.24 14.11
CA GLY A 102 -10.38 -2.82 14.02
C GLY A 102 -8.95 -2.56 13.54
N ASN A 103 -8.18 -3.60 13.22
CA ASN A 103 -6.80 -3.55 12.72
C ASN A 103 -6.69 -3.96 11.24
N TYR A 104 -7.76 -3.75 10.48
CA TYR A 104 -7.80 -4.00 9.05
C TYR A 104 -8.15 -2.72 8.26
N PHE A 105 -7.46 -2.53 7.14
CA PHE A 105 -7.82 -1.55 6.11
C PHE A 105 -8.27 -2.26 4.84
N TRP A 106 -9.13 -1.64 4.03
CA TRP A 106 -9.28 -2.05 2.64
C TRP A 106 -8.02 -1.71 1.86
N ASN A 107 -7.60 -2.65 0.99
CA ASN A 107 -6.54 -2.44 0.02
C ASN A 107 -7.05 -1.54 -1.11
N SER A 108 -6.47 -0.36 -1.25
CA SER A 108 -6.81 0.58 -2.33
C SER A 108 -6.31 0.17 -3.71
N GLY A 109 -5.50 -0.90 -3.83
CA GLY A 109 -4.84 -1.25 -5.09
C GLY A 109 -3.76 -0.26 -5.53
N MET A 110 -3.47 0.76 -4.71
CA MET A 110 -2.38 1.71 -4.95
C MET A 110 -1.12 1.27 -4.21
N PHE A 111 0.02 1.42 -4.89
CA PHE A 111 1.30 0.98 -4.36
C PHE A 111 2.44 1.92 -4.77
N LEU A 112 3.45 2.02 -3.91
CA LEU A 112 4.72 2.68 -4.21
C LEU A 112 5.89 1.77 -3.88
N TRP A 113 6.91 1.78 -4.72
CA TRP A 113 8.15 1.03 -4.47
C TRP A 113 9.33 1.63 -5.20
N ARG A 114 10.53 1.37 -4.70
CA ARG A 114 11.78 1.63 -5.45
C ARG A 114 12.05 0.49 -6.43
N ALA A 115 12.50 0.79 -7.64
CA ALA A 115 12.59 -0.19 -8.72
C ALA A 115 13.52 -1.38 -8.37
N ASP A 116 14.71 -1.09 -7.85
CA ASP A 116 15.70 -2.07 -7.36
C ASP A 116 15.13 -2.95 -6.24
N ILE A 117 14.46 -2.35 -5.26
CA ILE A 117 13.84 -3.07 -4.15
C ILE A 117 12.75 -4.01 -4.66
N PHE A 118 11.91 -3.57 -5.59
CA PHE A 118 10.88 -4.43 -6.16
C PHE A 118 11.47 -5.65 -6.88
N VAL A 119 12.54 -5.45 -7.68
CA VAL A 119 13.26 -6.55 -8.33
C VAL A 119 13.84 -7.52 -7.30
N GLN A 120 14.53 -7.01 -6.27
CA GLN A 120 15.08 -7.83 -5.18
C GLN A 120 14.00 -8.65 -4.46
N LYS A 121 12.82 -8.07 -4.21
CA LYS A 121 11.71 -8.79 -3.57
C LYS A 121 11.11 -9.84 -4.51
N LEU A 122 10.99 -9.55 -5.81
CA LEU A 122 10.57 -10.54 -6.79
C LEU A 122 11.51 -11.74 -6.83
N GLU A 123 12.83 -11.52 -6.93
CA GLU A 123 13.82 -12.61 -6.94
C GLU A 123 13.76 -13.51 -5.70
N LYS A 124 13.34 -12.95 -4.56
CA LYS A 124 13.24 -13.68 -3.30
C LYS A 124 11.94 -14.49 -3.17
N TYR A 125 10.84 -14.03 -3.78
CA TYR A 125 9.49 -14.52 -3.46
C TYR A 125 8.66 -15.00 -4.67
N ALA A 126 9.13 -14.82 -5.90
CA ALA A 126 8.49 -15.27 -7.14
C ALA A 126 9.35 -16.33 -7.85
#